data_AF-A0A026W505-F1
#
_entry.id   AF-A0A026W505-F1
#
_cell.length_a   1.000
_cell.length_b   1.000
_cell.length_c   1.000
_cell.angle_alpha   90.00
_cell.angle_beta   90.00
_cell.angle_gamma   90.00
#
_symmetry.space_group_name_H-M   'P 1'
#
loop_
_entity.id
_entity.type
_entity.pdbx_description
1 polymer ?
#
loop_
_entity_poly.entity_id
_entity_poly.type
_entity_poly.pdbx_seq_one_letter_code
_entity_poly.pdbx_strand_id
1 'polypeptide(L)'
;YDNLIQYLSDKQVIRSSVQCPKCGNIITYSKTDNSYTMHCTNAHYKTVPKRKKRRIICNFKISIFNNTWFSNTHLDIVKVSRFIAYFLTIQPPRHSFLCNELELPEHTVVDWTNFCRELLAQYFVKEQQQLGGPGIIVEIDKAKISKRKYNKGRILQTK
;
A
#
# COMPACT_ATOMS: atom_id res chain seq x y z
N TYR A 1 14.72 7.28 -11.57
CA TYR A 1 14.02 6.77 -10.37
C TYR A 1 13.77 7.85 -9.32
N ASP A 2 14.48 8.97 -9.36
CA ASP A 2 14.34 10.12 -8.45
C ASP A 2 12.92 10.65 -8.34
N ASN A 3 12.21 10.66 -9.46
CA ASN A 3 10.80 11.04 -9.53
C ASN A 3 9.88 10.08 -8.76
N LEU A 4 10.27 8.83 -8.52
CA LEU A 4 9.40 7.84 -7.85
C LEU A 4 9.21 8.17 -6.37
N ILE A 5 10.29 8.43 -5.64
CA ILE A 5 10.20 8.77 -4.21
C ILE A 5 9.47 10.11 -4.02
N GLN A 6 9.77 11.09 -4.88
CA GLN A 6 9.04 12.36 -4.89
C GLN A 6 7.54 12.14 -5.16
N TYR A 7 7.20 11.37 -6.19
CA TYR A 7 5.82 11.03 -6.53
C TYR A 7 5.09 10.33 -5.38
N LEU A 8 5.72 9.32 -4.76
CA LEU A 8 5.14 8.59 -3.62
C LEU A 8 4.94 9.50 -2.41
N SER A 9 5.85 10.46 -2.19
CA SER A 9 5.73 11.49 -1.16
C SER A 9 4.57 12.45 -1.45
N ASP A 10 4.46 12.93 -2.68
CA ASP A 10 3.39 13.85 -3.12
C ASP A 10 2.01 13.19 -3.02
N LYS A 11 1.95 11.88 -3.30
CA LYS A 11 0.73 11.05 -3.14
C LYS A 11 0.49 10.59 -1.69
N GLN A 12 1.30 11.03 -0.73
CA GLN A 12 1.21 10.69 0.69
C GLN A 12 1.24 9.18 0.97
N VAL A 13 1.84 8.40 0.07
CA VAL A 13 2.05 6.96 0.27
C VAL A 13 3.22 6.71 1.22
N ILE A 14 4.23 7.58 1.14
CA ILE A 14 5.37 7.61 2.05
C ILE A 14 5.47 8.97 2.73
N ARG A 15 6.11 9.00 3.90
CA ARG A 15 6.30 10.23 4.65
C ARG A 15 7.46 11.06 4.05
N SER A 16 7.26 12.36 3.98
CA SER A 16 8.29 13.35 3.60
C SER A 16 8.99 13.95 4.82
N SER A 17 8.34 13.93 5.98
CA SER A 17 8.87 14.48 7.23
C SER A 17 8.34 13.73 8.45
N VAL A 18 9.04 13.87 9.57
CA VAL A 18 8.65 13.29 10.85
C VAL A 18 9.09 14.18 12.01
N GLN A 19 8.25 14.30 13.04
CA GLN A 19 8.66 14.91 14.30
C GLN A 19 9.43 13.91 15.16
N CYS A 20 10.63 14.27 15.59
CA CYS A 20 11.44 13.42 16.46
C CYS A 20 10.78 13.28 17.84
N PRO A 21 10.48 12.07 18.32
CA PRO A 21 9.84 11.86 19.62
C PRO A 21 10.77 12.19 20.80
N LYS A 22 12.09 12.28 20.58
CA LYS A 22 13.09 12.54 21.64
C LYS A 22 13.33 14.03 21.88
N CYS A 23 13.36 14.83 20.82
CA CYS A 23 13.75 16.24 20.89
C CYS A 23 12.73 17.21 20.28
N GLY A 24 11.65 16.71 19.68
CA GLY A 24 10.61 17.53 19.05
C GLY A 24 11.00 18.14 17.70
N ASN A 25 12.24 17.95 17.23
CA ASN A 25 12.72 18.50 15.96
C ASN A 25 12.01 17.85 14.77
N ILE A 26 11.64 18.66 13.78
CA ILE A 26 11.09 18.16 12.51
C ILE A 26 12.26 17.75 11.62
N ILE A 27 12.23 16.51 11.14
CA ILE A 27 13.21 15.95 10.23
C ILE A 27 12.53 15.82 8.88
N THR A 28 13.05 16.49 7.87
CA THR A 28 12.62 16.33 6.48
C THR A 28 13.54 15.33 5.79
N TYR A 29 12.96 14.43 5.00
CA TYR A 29 13.74 13.54 4.16
C TYR A 29 14.42 14.35 3.05
N SER A 30 15.75 14.36 3.07
CA SER A 30 16.57 14.86 1.97
C SER A 30 17.33 13.70 1.35
N LYS A 31 17.31 13.62 0.02
CA LYS A 31 17.89 12.52 -0.74
C LYS A 31 19.43 12.45 -0.74
N THR A 32 20.09 13.31 0.03
CA THR A 32 21.56 13.41 0.06
C THR A 32 22.24 12.10 0.46
N ASP A 33 21.55 11.26 1.25
CA ASP A 33 22.03 9.94 1.62
C ASP A 33 21.30 8.88 0.79
N ASN A 34 22.03 7.94 0.18
CA ASN A 34 21.51 6.72 -0.46
C ASN A 34 20.66 5.82 0.47
N SER A 35 20.34 6.28 1.68
CA SER A 35 19.53 5.58 2.66
C SER A 35 18.11 6.15 2.67
N TYR A 36 17.11 5.26 2.75
CA TYR A 36 15.71 5.62 2.97
C TYR A 36 15.41 5.97 4.45
N THR A 37 16.42 6.46 5.18
CA THR A 37 16.37 6.70 6.62
C THR A 37 16.47 8.18 6.95
N MET A 38 15.53 8.68 7.74
CA MET A 38 15.59 10.00 8.35
C MET A 38 16.31 9.91 9.69
N HIS A 39 17.39 10.69 9.84
CA HIS A 39 18.21 10.71 11.04
C HIS A 39 18.15 12.06 11.73
N CYS A 40 17.76 12.07 13.00
CA CYS A 40 17.79 13.25 13.85
C CYS A 40 19.16 13.42 14.49
N THR A 41 19.84 14.52 14.18
CA THR A 41 21.12 14.92 14.79
C THR A 41 20.99 16.16 15.68
N ASN A 42 19.77 16.61 15.98
CA ASN A 42 19.55 17.81 16.78
C ASN A 42 20.07 17.64 18.22
N ALA A 43 20.70 18.68 18.78
CA ALA A 43 21.12 18.69 20.17
C ALA A 43 19.94 19.07 21.08
N HIS A 44 19.72 18.33 22.16
CA HIS A 44 18.67 18.62 23.13
C HIS A 44 19.10 18.32 24.56
N TYR A 45 18.39 18.90 25.52
CA TYR A 45 18.62 18.64 26.94
C TYR A 45 17.80 17.44 27.40
N LYS A 46 18.45 16.49 28.08
CA LYS A 46 17.79 15.37 28.75
C LYS A 46 17.77 15.63 30.24
N THR A 47 16.57 15.64 30.82
CA THR A 47 16.36 15.68 32.27
C THR A 47 16.25 14.25 32.77
N VAL A 48 17.02 13.90 33.79
CA VAL A 48 16.89 12.61 34.49
C VAL A 48 16.59 12.92 35.95
N PRO A 49 15.60 12.25 36.58
CA PRO A 49 15.28 12.48 37.99
C PRO A 49 16.54 12.40 38.85
N LYS A 50 16.70 13.34 39.78
CA LYS A 50 17.85 13.44 40.71
C LYS A 50 19.22 13.67 40.03
N ARG A 51 19.27 14.11 38.76
CA ARG A 51 20.52 14.45 38.05
C ARG A 51 20.42 15.81 37.38
N LYS A 52 21.56 16.49 37.21
CA LYS A 52 21.66 17.74 36.44
C LYS A 52 21.25 17.50 34.98
N LYS A 53 20.63 18.50 34.35
CA LYS A 53 20.32 18.47 32.91
C LYS A 53 21.61 18.29 32.11
N ARG A 54 21.59 17.39 31.12
CA ARG A 54 22.73 17.13 30.23
C ARG A 54 22.33 17.44 28.79
N ARG A 55 23.18 18.16 28.07
CA ARG A 55 23.05 18.35 26.61
C ARG A 55 23.53 17.07 25.92
N ILE A 56 22.69 16.50 25.07
CA ILE A 56 23.00 15.30 24.28
C ILE A 56 22.63 15.53 22.82
N ILE A 57 23.30 14.83 21.92
CA ILE A 57 22.96 14.81 20.49
C ILE A 57 21.92 13.71 20.27
N CYS A 58 20.85 14.02 19.53
CA CYS A 58 19.87 13.02 19.16
C CYS A 58 20.51 11.98 18.21
N ASN A 59 20.02 10.74 18.28
CA ASN A 59 20.39 9.65 17.38
C ASN A 59 19.11 8.86 17.04
N PHE A 60 18.01 9.57 16.83
CA PHE A 60 16.75 8.96 16.43
C PHE A 60 16.79 8.70 14.93
N LYS A 61 16.47 7.48 14.52
CA LYS A 61 16.45 7.07 13.12
C LYS A 61 15.11 6.42 12.82
N ILE A 62 14.55 6.72 11.65
CA ILE A 62 13.31 6.09 11.19
C ILE A 62 13.30 6.03 9.66
N SER A 63 12.80 4.92 9.12
CA SER A 63 12.63 4.77 7.67
C SER A 63 11.47 5.64 7.16
N ILE A 64 11.58 6.13 5.93
CA ILE A 64 10.47 6.78 5.21
C ILE A 64 9.30 5.79 4.96
N PHE A 65 9.59 4.48 4.95
CA PHE A 65 8.61 3.42 4.73
C PHE A 65 7.95 2.92 6.01
N ASN A 66 8.39 3.37 7.19
CA ASN A 66 7.82 2.92 8.45
C ASN A 66 6.30 3.21 8.48
N ASN A 67 5.48 2.30 9.01
CA ASN A 67 4.01 2.39 9.00
C ASN A 67 3.39 2.69 7.63
N THR A 68 4.02 2.25 6.55
CA THR A 68 3.45 2.31 5.19
C THR A 68 3.37 0.90 4.62
N TRP A 69 2.71 0.77 3.47
CA TRP A 69 2.67 -0.48 2.70
C TRP A 69 4.06 -1.06 2.41
N PHE A 70 5.08 -0.21 2.30
CA PHE A 70 6.47 -0.61 2.02
C PHE A 70 7.27 -0.95 3.28
N SER A 71 6.64 -1.01 4.45
CA SER A 71 7.33 -1.36 5.69
C SER A 71 7.81 -2.82 5.65
N ASN A 72 9.04 -3.07 6.11
CA ASN A 72 9.64 -4.40 6.21
C ASN A 72 9.72 -5.20 4.90
N THR A 73 9.55 -4.56 3.73
CA THR A 73 9.68 -5.25 2.46
C THR A 73 11.14 -5.52 2.16
N HIS A 74 11.48 -6.78 1.87
CA HIS A 74 12.82 -7.15 1.40
C HIS A 74 13.05 -6.85 -0.09
N LEU A 75 11.97 -6.52 -0.82
CA LEU A 75 12.05 -6.11 -2.22
C LEU A 75 12.40 -4.64 -2.36
N ASP A 76 13.14 -4.32 -3.41
CA ASP A 76 13.43 -2.94 -3.77
C ASP A 76 12.15 -2.17 -4.12
N ILE A 77 12.11 -0.90 -3.74
CA ILE A 77 10.94 -0.03 -3.91
C ILE A 77 10.52 0.09 -5.38
N VAL A 78 11.47 0.05 -6.31
CA VAL A 78 11.20 0.08 -7.74
C VAL A 78 10.50 -1.21 -8.17
N LYS A 79 10.98 -2.37 -7.73
CA LYS A 79 10.37 -3.67 -8.02
C LYS A 79 8.96 -3.75 -7.47
N VAL A 80 8.75 -3.34 -6.22
CA VAL A 80 7.42 -3.31 -5.62
C VAL A 80 6.48 -2.36 -6.39
N SER A 81 6.96 -1.17 -6.74
CA SER A 81 6.15 -0.20 -7.48
C SER A 81 5.74 -0.72 -8.86
N ARG A 82 6.68 -1.38 -9.58
CA ARG A 82 6.37 -2.05 -10.84
C ARG A 82 5.40 -3.21 -10.66
N PHE A 83 5.58 -4.03 -9.63
CA PHE A 83 4.66 -5.12 -9.29
C PHE A 83 3.24 -4.61 -9.15
N ILE A 84 3.03 -3.57 -8.35
CA ILE A 84 1.72 -2.96 -8.14
C ILE A 84 1.16 -2.40 -9.46
N ALA A 85 1.97 -1.69 -10.24
CA ALA A 85 1.55 -1.14 -11.53
C ALA A 85 1.09 -2.25 -12.50
N TYR A 86 1.85 -3.34 -12.62
CA TYR A 86 1.47 -4.48 -13.46
C TYR A 86 0.24 -5.20 -12.93
N PHE A 87 0.13 -5.39 -11.61
CA PHE A 87 -1.04 -6.01 -10.98
C PHE A 87 -2.32 -5.23 -11.27
N LEU A 88 -2.25 -3.89 -11.35
CA LEU A 88 -3.41 -3.03 -11.63
C LEU A 88 -3.73 -2.91 -13.13
N THR A 89 -2.71 -2.92 -14.00
CA THR A 89 -2.89 -2.64 -15.43
C THR A 89 -3.02 -3.88 -16.30
N ILE A 90 -2.45 -5.02 -15.89
CA ILE A 90 -2.42 -6.25 -16.68
C ILE A 90 -3.52 -7.20 -16.19
N GLN A 91 -4.38 -7.66 -17.10
CA GLN A 91 -5.41 -8.64 -16.77
C GLN A 91 -4.81 -10.03 -16.50
N PRO A 92 -5.42 -10.84 -15.61
CA PRO A 92 -5.04 -12.23 -15.44
C PRO A 92 -5.22 -13.05 -16.74
N PRO A 93 -4.42 -14.12 -16.97
CA PRO A 93 -3.35 -14.63 -16.10
C PRO A 93 -2.05 -13.84 -16.25
N ARG A 94 -1.45 -13.44 -15.11
CA ARG A 94 -0.25 -12.57 -15.07
C ARG A 94 0.91 -13.12 -14.24
N HIS A 95 0.78 -14.35 -13.72
CA HIS A 95 1.77 -14.93 -12.80
C HIS A 95 3.15 -15.12 -13.47
N SER A 96 3.19 -15.82 -14.60
CA SER A 96 4.43 -16.06 -15.36
C SER A 96 5.08 -14.76 -15.82
N PHE A 97 4.28 -13.80 -16.27
CA PHE A 97 4.76 -12.46 -16.62
C PHE A 97 5.44 -11.77 -15.43
N LEU A 98 4.81 -11.76 -14.26
CA LEU A 98 5.37 -11.13 -13.06
C LEU A 98 6.66 -11.81 -12.58
N CYS A 99 6.74 -13.15 -12.64
CA CYS A 99 7.97 -13.87 -12.30
C CYS A 99 9.13 -13.46 -13.21
N ASN A 100 8.88 -13.44 -14.53
CA ASN A 100 9.92 -13.17 -15.53
C ASN A 100 10.34 -11.70 -15.54
N GLU A 101 9.38 -10.76 -15.56
CA GLU A 101 9.65 -9.33 -15.71
C GLU A 101 10.30 -8.72 -14.46
N LEU A 102 9.97 -9.23 -13.27
CA LEU A 102 10.50 -8.71 -12.01
C LEU A 102 11.64 -9.56 -11.44
N GLU A 103 11.98 -10.66 -12.11
CA GLU A 103 12.96 -11.66 -11.67
C GLU A 103 12.66 -12.13 -10.24
N LEU A 104 11.38 -12.40 -9.97
CA LEU A 104 10.90 -12.82 -8.66
C LEU A 104 10.60 -14.32 -8.65
N PRO A 105 10.93 -15.02 -7.55
CA PRO A 105 10.56 -16.42 -7.42
C PRO A 105 9.05 -16.55 -7.26
N GLU A 106 8.51 -17.68 -7.73
CA GLU A 106 7.05 -17.91 -7.80
C GLU A 106 6.34 -17.67 -6.47
N HIS A 107 6.91 -18.17 -5.36
CA HIS A 107 6.33 -18.00 -4.03
C HIS A 107 6.20 -16.50 -3.66
N THR A 108 7.20 -15.68 -3.98
CA THR A 108 7.15 -14.23 -3.72
C THR A 108 6.06 -13.57 -4.57
N VAL A 109 5.90 -13.99 -5.83
CA VAL A 109 4.83 -13.46 -6.70
C VAL A 109 3.45 -13.84 -6.16
N VAL A 110 3.26 -15.07 -5.69
CA VAL A 110 2.02 -15.51 -5.05
C VAL A 110 1.72 -14.68 -3.80
N ASP A 111 2.70 -14.53 -2.90
CA ASP A 111 2.56 -13.76 -1.66
C ASP A 111 2.17 -12.31 -1.93
N TRP A 112 2.88 -11.63 -2.83
CA TRP A 112 2.58 -10.25 -3.21
C TRP A 112 1.24 -10.11 -3.92
N THR A 113 0.85 -11.09 -4.75
CA THR A 113 -0.46 -11.11 -5.39
C THR A 113 -1.57 -11.23 -4.35
N ASN A 114 -1.40 -12.09 -3.33
CA ASN A 114 -2.35 -12.25 -2.24
C ASN A 114 -2.43 -10.98 -1.38
N PHE A 115 -1.28 -10.38 -1.04
CA PHE A 115 -1.23 -9.12 -0.31
C PHE A 115 -2.02 -8.01 -1.03
N CYS A 116 -1.83 -7.86 -2.35
CA CYS A 116 -2.62 -6.91 -3.14
C CYS A 116 -4.12 -7.23 -3.13
N ARG A 117 -4.51 -8.51 -3.22
CA ARG A 117 -5.92 -8.93 -3.18
C ARG A 117 -6.56 -8.64 -1.83
N GLU A 118 -5.87 -8.91 -0.73
CA GLU A 118 -6.35 -8.66 0.63
C GLU A 118 -6.60 -7.16 0.86
N LEU A 119 -5.67 -6.31 0.44
CA LEU A 119 -5.84 -4.86 0.51
C LEU A 119 -7.06 -4.39 -0.30
N LEU A 120 -7.20 -4.87 -1.54
CA LEU A 120 -8.35 -4.51 -2.36
C LEU A 120 -9.66 -5.03 -1.75
N ALA A 121 -9.67 -6.24 -1.19
CA ALA A 121 -10.85 -6.78 -0.52
C ALA A 121 -11.26 -5.92 0.69
N GLN A 122 -10.30 -5.50 1.53
CA GLN A 122 -10.57 -4.58 2.63
C GLN A 122 -11.14 -3.24 2.14
N TYR A 123 -10.57 -2.69 1.08
CA TYR A 123 -11.06 -1.47 0.46
C TYR A 123 -12.50 -1.63 -0.05
N PHE A 124 -12.79 -2.72 -0.78
CA PHE A 124 -14.13 -2.99 -1.28
C PHE A 124 -15.15 -3.17 -0.16
N VAL A 125 -14.82 -3.88 0.92
CA VAL A 125 -15.71 -4.05 2.07
C VAL A 125 -16.01 -2.72 2.75
N LYS A 126 -15.00 -1.85 2.88
CA LYS A 126 -15.15 -0.54 3.53
C LYS A 126 -15.97 0.43 2.68
N GLU A 127 -15.71 0.47 1.37
CA GLU A 127 -16.31 1.42 0.43
C GLU A 127 -17.54 0.83 -0.28
N GLN A 128 -18.04 -0.33 0.18
CA GLN A 128 -19.22 -0.95 -0.42
C GLN A 128 -20.44 -0.06 -0.19
N GLN A 129 -20.89 0.57 -1.25
CA GLN A 129 -22.18 1.26 -1.28
C GLN A 129 -23.27 0.29 -1.74
N GLN A 130 -24.43 0.33 -1.10
CA GLN A 130 -25.58 -0.42 -1.55
C GLN A 130 -25.99 0.07 -2.94
N LEU A 131 -26.00 -0.85 -3.90
CA LEU A 131 -26.58 -0.59 -5.21
C LEU A 131 -28.10 -0.72 -5.08
N GLY A 132 -28.79 0.41 -5.07
CA GLY A 132 -30.25 0.49 -4.94
C GLY A 132 -30.75 0.83 -3.53
N GLY A 133 -32.06 0.87 -3.36
CA GLY A 133 -32.75 1.28 -2.13
C GLY A 133 -34.15 1.82 -2.44
N PRO A 134 -34.98 2.13 -1.42
CA PRO A 134 -36.30 2.72 -1.65
C PRO A 134 -36.19 3.99 -2.51
N GLY A 135 -36.88 4.02 -3.65
CA GLY A 135 -36.85 5.15 -4.58
C GLY A 135 -35.64 5.22 -5.52
N ILE A 136 -34.70 4.26 -5.46
CA ILE A 136 -33.56 4.18 -6.38
C ILE A 136 -33.87 3.12 -7.44
N ILE A 137 -34.04 3.57 -8.69
CA ILE A 137 -34.18 2.68 -9.85
C ILE A 137 -32.78 2.25 -10.29
N VAL A 138 -32.50 0.95 -10.23
CA VAL A 138 -31.24 0.36 -10.72
C VAL A 138 -31.52 -0.30 -12.07
N GLU A 139 -30.80 0.13 -13.11
CA GLU A 139 -30.88 -0.49 -14.43
C GLU A 139 -30.00 -1.75 -14.48
N ILE A 140 -30.55 -2.84 -15.00
CA ILE A 140 -29.83 -4.11 -15.16
C ILE A 140 -29.66 -4.37 -16.66
N ASP A 141 -28.50 -4.00 -17.20
CA ASP A 141 -28.23 -4.08 -18.64
C ASP A 141 -28.27 -5.53 -19.19
N LYS A 142 -27.96 -6.55 -18.36
CA LYS A 142 -27.94 -7.97 -18.79
C LYS A 142 -28.29 -8.94 -17.66
N ALA A 143 -29.57 -9.06 -17.34
CA ALA A 143 -30.07 -10.10 -16.43
C ALA A 143 -30.76 -11.24 -17.19
N LYS A 144 -30.19 -12.45 -17.12
CA LYS A 144 -30.89 -13.67 -17.57
C LYS A 144 -31.63 -14.31 -16.40
N ILE A 145 -32.74 -13.70 -16.01
CA ILE A 145 -33.59 -14.18 -14.93
C ILE A 145 -34.73 -15.00 -15.53
N SER A 146 -34.60 -16.33 -15.48
CA SER A 146 -35.70 -17.24 -15.86
C SER A 146 -36.13 -18.06 -14.65
N LYS A 147 -37.39 -17.93 -14.24
CA LYS A 147 -38.02 -18.84 -13.28
C LYS A 147 -38.72 -19.95 -14.06
N ARG A 148 -38.45 -21.22 -13.76
CA ARG A 148 -39.16 -22.33 -14.41
C ARG A 148 -40.60 -22.33 -13.93
N LYS A 149 -41.57 -22.33 -14.86
CA LYS A 149 -42.98 -22.55 -14.52
C LYS A 149 -43.12 -23.98 -13.96
N TYR A 150 -43.54 -24.11 -12.71
CA TYR A 150 -43.69 -25.40 -11.99
C TYR A 150 -42.40 -26.24 -11.84
N ASN A 151 -41.20 -25.64 -11.86
CA ASN A 151 -39.91 -26.36 -11.86
C ASN A 151 -39.73 -27.39 -13.00
N LYS A 152 -40.56 -27.30 -14.05
CA LYS A 152 -40.56 -28.23 -15.19
C LYS A 152 -40.24 -27.48 -16.48
N GLY A 153 -39.80 -28.21 -17.51
CA GLY A 153 -39.53 -27.67 -18.85
C GLY A 153 -38.05 -27.39 -19.17
N ARG A 154 -37.81 -26.85 -20.39
CA ARG A 154 -36.48 -26.69 -21.00
C ARG A 154 -35.53 -25.87 -20.13
N ILE A 155 -34.35 -26.42 -19.88
CA ILE A 155 -33.25 -25.70 -19.23
C ILE A 155 -32.70 -24.70 -20.25
N LEU A 156 -32.83 -23.41 -19.96
CA LEU A 156 -32.16 -22.39 -20.76
C LEU A 156 -30.66 -22.49 -20.47
N GLN A 157 -29.91 -23.09 -21.38
CA GLN A 157 -28.44 -23.01 -21.32
C GLN A 157 -28.04 -21.56 -21.60
N THR A 158 -27.27 -21.00 -20.67
CA THR A 158 -26.68 -19.67 -20.80
C THR A 158 -25.38 -19.85 -21.56
N LYS A 159 -25.30 -19.22 -22.74
CA LYS A 159 -24.02 -19.02 -23.42
C LYS A 159 -23.17 -18.07 -22.58
#